data_AF-A0A7C2P736-F1
#
_entry.id   AF-A0A7C2P736-F1
#
_cell.length_a   1.000
_cell.length_b   1.000
_cell.length_c   1.000
_cell.angle_alpha   90.00
_cell.angle_beta   90.00
_cell.angle_gamma   90.00
#
_symmetry.space_group_name_H-M   'P 1'
#
loop_
_entity.id
_entity.type
_entity.pdbx_description
1 polymer ?
#
loop_
_entity_poly.entity_id
_entity_poly.type
_entity_poly.pdbx_seq_one_letter_code
_entity_poly.pdbx_strand_id
1 'polypeptide(L)' 'ALSAVRSNPYCKDLYERLLERGKSKTEALVAVAHKLLRQCYGVLKSRMPFRFKDKGVTP' A
#
# COMPACT_ATOMS: atom_id res chain seq x y z
N ALA A 1 9.39 1.49 -3.60
CA ALA A 1 8.02 1.28 -4.10
C ALA A 1 7.81 -0.14 -4.65
N LEU A 2 8.66 -0.62 -5.57
CA LEU A 2 8.60 -2.00 -6.10
C LEU A 2 8.61 -3.09 -5.02
N SER A 3 9.46 -2.95 -3.99
CA SER A 3 9.50 -3.91 -2.87
C SER A 3 8.21 -3.91 -2.05
N ALA A 4 7.53 -2.77 -1.93
CA ALA A 4 6.25 -2.69 -1.20
C ALA A 4 5.10 -3.33 -1.99
N VAL A 5 5.10 -3.24 -3.32
CA VAL A 5 4.14 -3.96 -4.18
C VAL A 5 4.39 -5.48 -4.13
N ARG A 6 5.65 -5.93 -4.03
CA ARG A 6 5.97 -7.37 -3.87
C ARG A 6 5.68 -7.92 -2.47
N SER A 7 5.95 -7.16 -1.42
CA SER A 7 5.84 -7.62 -0.04
C SER A 7 4.50 -7.34 0.63
N ASN A 8 3.70 -6.40 0.10
CA ASN A 8 2.41 -6.04 0.69
C ASN A 8 1.27 -6.26 -0.31
N PRO A 9 0.38 -7.26 -0.09
CA PRO A 9 -0.74 -7.54 -1.00
C PRO A 9 -1.67 -6.34 -1.17
N TYR A 10 -1.75 -5.45 -0.18
CA TYR A 10 -2.56 -4.22 -0.28
C TYR A 10 -1.98 -3.20 -1.27
N CYS A 11 -0.65 -3.13 -1.38
CA CYS A 11 0.02 -2.27 -2.35
C CYS A 11 -0.15 -2.81 -3.78
N LYS A 12 -0.18 -4.14 -3.92
CA LYS A 12 -0.46 -4.81 -5.20
C LYS A 12 -1.91 -4.60 -5.66
N ASP A 13 -2.88 -4.84 -4.79
CA ASP A 13 -4.31 -4.58 -5.07
C ASP A 13 -4.57 -3.11 -5.43
N LEU A 14 -3.94 -2.16 -4.72
CA LEU A 14 -4.05 -0.75 -5.07
C LEU A 14 -3.42 -0.46 -6.45
N TYR A 15 -2.23 -1.00 -6.72
CA TYR A 15 -1.52 -0.82 -7.98
C TYR A 15 -2.31 -1.39 -9.16
N GLU A 16 -2.86 -2.61 -9.03
CA GLU A 16 -3.69 -3.26 -10.04
C GLU A 16 -4.98 -2.47 -10.30
N ARG A 17 -5.71 -2.02 -9.27
CA ARG A 17 -6.90 -1.17 -9.45
C ARG A 17 -6.61 0.16 -10.13
N LEU A 18 -5.43 0.76 -9.89
CA LEU A 18 -5.04 1.98 -10.58
C LEU A 18 -4.71 1.72 -12.05
N LEU A 19 -4.11 0.57 -12.37
CA LEU A 19 -3.88 0.14 -13.74
C LEU A 19 -5.17 -0.18 -14.49
N GLU A 20 -6.12 -0.86 -13.85
CA GLU A 20 -7.45 -1.14 -14.40
C GLU A 20 -8.24 0.15 -14.71
N ARG A 21 -7.98 1.23 -13.96
CA ARG A 21 -8.53 2.57 -14.23
C ARG A 21 -7.82 3.31 -15.38
N GLY A 22 -6.85 2.68 -16.05
CA GLY A 22 -6.12 3.27 -17.17
C GLY A 22 -5.04 4.28 -16.77
N LYS A 23 -4.62 4.30 -15.49
CA LYS A 23 -3.57 5.21 -15.03
C LYS A 23 -2.18 4.70 -15.37
N SER A 24 -1.25 5.64 -15.52
CA SER A 24 0.16 5.33 -15.78
C SER A 24 0.79 4.55 -14.61
N LYS A 25 1.72 3.63 -14.91
CA LYS A 25 2.43 2.82 -13.90
C LYS A 25 3.13 3.71 -12.86
N THR A 26 3.62 4.87 -13.27
CA THR A 26 4.26 5.86 -12.40
C THR A 26 3.28 6.52 -11.44
N GLU A 27 2.11 6.98 -11.90
CA GLU A 27 1.05 7.49 -11.02
C GLU A 27 0.56 6.44 -10.03
N ALA A 28 0.42 5.19 -10.49
CA ALA A 28 0.03 4.08 -9.62
C ALA A 28 1.06 3.87 -8.48
N LEU A 29 2.35 3.91 -8.80
CA LEU A 29 3.42 3.83 -7.81
C LEU A 29 3.45 5.02 -6.84
N VAL A 30 3.23 6.25 -7.34
CA VAL A 30 3.17 7.46 -6.52
C VAL A 30 1.97 7.41 -5.56
N ALA A 31 0.81 6.93 -6.01
CA ALA A 31 -0.37 6.75 -5.17
C ALA A 31 -0.14 5.72 -4.06
N VAL A 32 0.51 4.58 -4.38
CA VAL A 32 0.92 3.57 -3.39
C VAL A 32 1.89 4.18 -2.38
N ALA A 33 2.91 4.91 -2.85
CA ALA A 33 3.90 5.54 -1.97
C ALA A 33 3.26 6.58 -1.03
N HIS A 34 2.35 7.42 -1.54
CA HIS A 34 1.62 8.39 -0.73
C HIS A 34 0.77 7.71 0.35
N LYS A 35 0.13 6.57 0.02
CA LYS A 35 -0.68 5.81 0.98
C LYS A 35 0.18 5.17 2.07
N LEU A 36 1.37 4.66 1.73
CA LEU A 36 2.35 4.16 2.69
C LEU A 36 2.88 5.26 3.61
N LEU A 37 3.24 6.42 3.06
CA LEU A 37 3.70 7.57 3.85
C LEU A 37 2.65 8.02 4.86
N ARG A 38 1.36 8.05 4.46
CA ARG A 38 0.25 8.36 5.39
C ARG A 38 0.13 7.34 6.52
N GLN A 39 0.31 6.05 6.21
CA GLN A 39 0.31 4.98 7.22
C GLN A 39 1.49 5.11 8.18
N CYS A 40 2.71 5.30 7.66
CA CYS A 40 3.91 5.52 8.48
C CYS A 40 3.76 6.76 9.38
N TYR A 41 3.21 7.85 8.84
CA TYR A 41 2.98 9.07 9.60
C TYR A 41 1.95 8.86 10.73
N GLY A 42 0.88 8.09 10.48
CA GLY A 42 -0.10 7.73 11.50
C GLY A 42 0.51 6.90 12.64
N VAL A 43 1.38 5.94 12.31
CA VAL A 43 2.12 5.11 13.28
C VAL A 43 3.08 5.95 14.12
N LEU A 44 3.85 6.82 13.46
CA LEU A 44 4.78 7.73 14.12
C LEU A 44 4.05 8.71 15.06
N LYS A 45 2.92 9.25 14.62
CA LYS A 45 2.11 10.20 15.38
C LYS A 45 1.41 9.55 16.57
N SER A 46 0.84 8.35 16.40
CA SER A 46 0.09 7.68 17.46
C SER A 46 0.98 6.88 18.43
N ARG A 47 2.27 6.67 18.11
CA ARG A 47 3.21 5.78 18.84
C ARG A 47 2.67 4.37 19.09
N MET A 48 1.60 3.99 18.41
CA MET A 48 1.04 2.65 18.45
C MET A 48 1.61 1.88 17.27
N PRO A 49 2.09 0.64 17.49
CA PRO A 49 2.62 -0.17 16.42
C PRO A 49 1.57 -0.34 15.32
N PHE A 50 2.02 -0.31 14.06
CA PHE A 50 1.16 -0.57 12.92
C PHE A 50 0.55 -1.96 13.05
N ARG A 51 -0.72 -2.01 13.48
CA ARG A 51 -1.44 -3.27 13.64
C ARG A 51 -1.93 -3.69 12.26
N PHE A 52 -1.13 -4.54 11.61
CA PHE A 52 -1.49 -5.16 10.35
C PHE A 52 -2.74 -6.01 10.61
N LYS A 53 -3.91 -5.55 10.14
CA LYS A 53 -5.11 -6.38 10.10
C LYS A 53 -4.99 -7.18 8.81
N ASP A 54 -4.19 -8.25 8.86
CA ASP A 54 -4.19 -9.28 7.83
C ASP A 54 -5.65 -9.63 7.57
N LYS A 55 -6.19 -9.23 6.42
CA LYS A 55 -7.33 -9.97 5.88
C LYS A 55 -6.73 -11.31 5.52
N GLY A 56 -6.88 -12.27 6.43
CA GLY A 56 -6.24 -13.57 6.40
C GLY A 56 -6.20 -14.12 4.98
N VAL A 57 -4.98 -14.39 4.53
CA VAL A 57 -4.77 -15.51 3.62
C VAL A 57 -5.17 -16.74 4.44
N THR A 58 -6.44 -17.11 4.36
CA THR A 58 -6.82 -18.51 4.54
C THR A 58 -6.19 -19.30 3.39
N PRO A 59 -5.56 -20.45 3.68
CA PRO A 59 -5.02 -21.34 2.64
C PRO A 59 -6.11 -21.82 1.67
#